data_AF-A0A4Y9Y7Q1-F1
#
_entry.id   AF-A0A4Y9Y7Q1-F1
#
_cell.length_a   1.000
_cell.length_b   1.000
_cell.length_c   1.000
_cell.angle_alpha   90.00
_cell.angle_beta   90.00
_cell.angle_gamma   90.00
#
_symmetry.space_group_name_H-M   'P 1'
#
loop_
_entity.id
_entity.type
_entity.pdbx_description
1 polymer ?
#
loop_
_entity_poly.entity_id
_entity_poly.type
_entity_poly.pdbx_seq_one_letter_code
_entity_poly.pdbx_strand_id
1 'polypeptide(L)'
;MTKPFPAEMLGKFDLIHMSLLVYALTEQGWKKALDNCRDLLKPGGLLFMTESDAIFFTDEAPAPDADASGHDFEANMSGPTWRHKANSVYTGGSLRNKFIPDLSFRLPSMLESSSFTVLSKKRGKGTFGKLCTIYKGLDGSSLDDEAELSLANFDQVIDILVGIYFKNGTLEAPKGVKISSAEESKQLVEEIKCGVREAGAYIVIADILARKH
;
A
#
# COMPACT_ATOMS: atom_id res chain seq x y z
N MET A 1 -3.36 10.10 14.71
CA MET A 1 -4.68 9.57 14.34
C MET A 1 -5.22 8.46 15.24
N THR A 2 -4.42 7.76 16.06
CA THR A 2 -4.89 6.61 16.87
C THR A 2 -5.18 6.93 18.34
N LYS A 3 -4.92 8.16 18.76
CA LYS A 3 -5.28 8.68 20.10
C LYS A 3 -6.50 9.58 19.95
N PRO A 4 -7.39 9.65 20.96
CA PRO A 4 -8.52 10.56 20.94
C PRO A 4 -8.08 12.01 20.72
N PHE A 5 -8.90 12.76 19.99
CA PHE A 5 -8.72 14.20 19.82
C PHE A 5 -9.35 14.98 20.98
N PRO A 6 -8.91 16.22 21.23
CA PRO A 6 -9.54 17.11 22.20
C PRO A 6 -11.05 17.29 21.97
N ALA A 7 -11.82 17.43 23.05
CA ALA A 7 -13.29 17.46 23.01
C ALA A 7 -13.83 18.61 22.15
N GLU A 8 -13.13 19.74 22.11
CA GLU A 8 -13.46 20.92 21.32
C GLU A 8 -13.40 20.68 19.80
N MET A 9 -12.71 19.63 19.36
CA MET A 9 -12.59 19.26 17.93
C MET A 9 -13.69 18.30 17.46
N LEU A 10 -14.47 17.72 18.37
CA LEU A 10 -15.48 16.73 18.04
C LEU A 10 -16.66 17.37 17.28
N GLY A 11 -17.10 16.70 16.20
CA GLY A 11 -18.20 17.17 15.35
C GLY A 11 -17.97 18.54 14.72
N LYS A 12 -16.72 18.90 14.39
CA LYS A 12 -16.38 20.22 13.82
C LYS A 12 -16.08 20.20 12.34
N PHE A 13 -15.75 19.05 11.77
CA PHE A 13 -15.25 18.97 10.40
C PHE A 13 -16.33 18.51 9.43
N ASP A 14 -16.44 19.19 8.29
CA ASP A 14 -17.32 18.78 7.19
C ASP A 14 -16.66 17.72 6.31
N LEU A 15 -15.33 17.75 6.23
CA LEU A 15 -14.50 16.85 5.42
C LEU A 15 -13.23 16.49 6.20
N ILE A 16 -12.85 15.21 6.14
CA ILE A 16 -11.52 14.72 6.51
C ILE A 16 -10.94 14.00 5.29
N HIS A 17 -9.68 14.30 4.98
CA HIS A 17 -8.90 13.55 4.01
C HIS A 17 -7.80 12.78 4.73
N MET A 18 -7.70 11.48 4.46
CA MET A 18 -6.70 10.59 5.05
C MET A 18 -6.04 9.76 3.95
N SER A 19 -4.71 9.73 3.89
CA SER A 19 -4.01 9.13 2.75
C SER A 19 -2.73 8.40 3.16
N LEU A 20 -2.47 7.28 2.47
CA LEU A 20 -1.24 6.47 2.51
C LEU A 20 -0.80 6.05 3.92
N LEU A 21 -1.74 5.57 4.73
CA LEU A 21 -1.48 5.02 6.06
C LEU A 21 -1.25 3.50 6.08
N VAL A 22 -1.20 2.83 4.92
CA VAL A 22 -0.98 1.38 4.77
C VAL A 22 0.18 0.81 5.59
N TYR A 23 1.30 1.54 5.75
CA TYR A 23 2.47 1.15 6.54
C TYR A 23 2.55 1.81 7.93
N ALA A 24 1.50 2.51 8.34
CA ALA A 24 1.47 3.24 9.61
C ALA A 24 0.56 2.60 10.65
N LEU A 25 -0.44 1.83 10.22
CA LEU A 25 -1.53 1.36 11.08
C LEU A 25 -1.69 -0.16 11.01
N THR A 26 -1.72 -0.79 12.20
CA THR A 26 -2.25 -2.14 12.36
C THR A 26 -3.77 -2.14 12.21
N GLU A 27 -4.40 -3.32 12.15
CA GLU A 27 -5.88 -3.42 12.12
C GLU A 27 -6.56 -2.69 13.29
N GLN A 28 -6.02 -2.80 14.50
CA GLN A 28 -6.52 -2.02 15.64
C GLN A 28 -6.26 -0.52 15.47
N GLY A 29 -5.11 -0.14 14.91
CA GLY A 29 -4.78 1.24 14.58
C GLY A 29 -5.78 1.86 13.60
N TRP A 30 -6.15 1.10 12.56
CA TRP A 30 -7.17 1.46 11.60
C TRP A 30 -8.53 1.68 12.24
N LYS A 31 -9.00 0.73 13.06
CA LYS A 31 -10.27 0.89 13.79
C LYS A 31 -10.29 2.18 14.61
N LYS A 32 -9.24 2.45 15.39
CA LYS A 32 -9.11 3.68 16.18
C LYS A 32 -9.08 4.94 15.32
N ALA A 33 -8.38 4.90 14.18
CA ALA A 33 -8.30 6.03 13.26
C ALA A 33 -9.66 6.35 12.63
N LEU A 34 -10.42 5.33 12.20
CA LEU A 34 -11.76 5.49 11.65
C LEU A 34 -12.75 5.98 12.70
N ASP A 35 -12.69 5.46 13.93
CA ASP A 35 -13.49 5.94 15.06
C ASP A 35 -13.21 7.43 15.33
N ASN A 36 -11.94 7.83 15.36
CA ASN A 36 -11.58 9.25 15.52
C ASN A 36 -12.08 10.11 14.36
N CYS A 37 -11.98 9.64 13.11
CA CYS A 37 -12.53 10.37 11.96
C CYS A 37 -14.05 10.55 12.10
N ARG A 38 -14.76 9.50 12.52
CA ARG A 38 -16.20 9.57 12.80
C ARG A 38 -16.48 10.63 13.86
N ASP A 39 -15.75 10.63 14.97
CA ASP A 39 -16.05 11.52 16.09
C ASP A 39 -15.73 12.99 15.76
N LEU A 40 -14.72 13.24 14.92
CA LEU A 40 -14.36 14.57 14.43
C LEU A 40 -15.36 15.13 13.40
N LEU A 41 -15.92 14.28 12.55
CA LEU A 41 -16.86 14.71 11.51
C LEU A 41 -18.21 15.13 12.09
N LYS A 42 -18.81 16.18 11.51
CA LYS A 42 -20.22 16.52 11.71
C LYS A 42 -21.11 15.35 11.20
N PRO A 43 -22.35 15.21 11.71
CA PRO A 43 -23.33 14.32 11.09
C PRO A 43 -23.45 14.60 9.58
N GLY A 44 -23.39 13.57 8.75
CA GLY A 44 -23.39 13.70 7.28
C GLY A 44 -22.06 14.20 6.66
N GLY A 45 -21.02 14.43 7.46
CA GLY A 45 -19.69 14.81 6.99
C GLY A 45 -19.02 13.72 6.15
N LEU A 46 -18.04 14.13 5.34
CA LEU A 46 -17.36 13.27 4.37
C LEU A 46 -15.98 12.83 4.86
N LEU A 47 -15.66 11.56 4.62
CA LEU A 47 -14.32 11.02 4.74
C LEU A 47 -13.84 10.62 3.34
N PHE A 48 -12.79 11.27 2.86
CA PHE A 48 -12.11 10.89 1.64
C PHE A 48 -10.81 10.17 1.98
N MET A 49 -10.57 9.04 1.34
CA MET A 49 -9.40 8.21 1.58
C MET A 49 -8.72 7.80 0.29
N THR A 50 -7.39 7.87 0.29
CA THR A 50 -6.53 7.31 -0.77
C THR A 50 -5.54 6.36 -0.13
N GLU A 51 -5.69 5.07 -0.38
CA GLU A 51 -4.84 4.02 0.18
C GLU A 51 -4.29 3.09 -0.88
N SER A 52 -3.24 2.35 -0.54
CA SER A 52 -2.60 1.40 -1.44
C SER A 52 -2.61 -0.02 -0.89
N ASP A 53 -2.57 -0.99 -1.78
CA ASP A 53 -2.20 -2.35 -1.41
C ASP A 53 -0.66 -2.46 -1.37
N ALA A 54 -0.14 -3.07 -0.32
CA ALA A 54 1.30 -3.23 -0.09
C ALA A 54 1.88 -4.43 -0.86
N ILE A 55 1.70 -4.45 -2.17
CA ILE A 55 2.09 -5.56 -3.04
C ILE A 55 2.34 -5.08 -4.48
N PHE A 56 3.46 -5.48 -5.06
CA PHE A 56 3.86 -5.16 -6.42
C PHE A 56 3.35 -6.19 -7.44
N PHE A 57 2.81 -5.65 -8.52
CA PHE A 57 2.33 -6.36 -9.70
C PHE A 57 3.05 -5.87 -10.95
N THR A 58 2.93 -6.64 -12.02
CA THR A 58 3.41 -6.32 -13.37
C THR A 58 2.33 -6.68 -14.38
N ASP A 59 2.52 -6.35 -15.64
CA ASP A 59 1.56 -6.74 -16.69
C ASP A 59 1.49 -8.26 -16.89
N GLU A 60 2.61 -8.96 -16.69
CA GLU A 60 2.71 -10.42 -16.79
C GLU A 60 2.16 -11.14 -15.55
N ALA A 61 2.06 -10.44 -14.43
CA ALA A 61 1.52 -10.94 -13.17
C ALA A 61 0.59 -9.87 -12.55
N PRO A 62 -0.61 -9.68 -13.13
CA PRO A 62 -1.49 -8.59 -12.76
C PRO A 62 -2.15 -8.82 -11.40
N ALA A 63 -2.55 -7.72 -10.77
CA ALA A 63 -3.41 -7.72 -9.60
C ALA A 63 -4.75 -8.42 -9.89
N PRO A 64 -5.34 -9.10 -8.89
CA PRO A 64 -6.69 -9.66 -9.03
C PRO A 64 -7.74 -8.56 -9.21
N ASP A 65 -8.86 -8.96 -9.82
CA ASP A 65 -10.01 -8.11 -10.11
C ASP A 65 -10.62 -7.45 -8.87
N ALA A 66 -11.48 -6.45 -9.10
CA ALA A 66 -12.12 -5.64 -8.06
C ALA A 66 -13.01 -6.44 -7.10
N ASP A 67 -13.59 -7.53 -7.59
CA ASP A 67 -14.56 -8.41 -6.95
C ASP A 67 -13.94 -9.69 -6.37
N ALA A 68 -12.63 -9.87 -6.52
CA ALA A 68 -11.91 -10.95 -5.86
C ALA A 68 -11.98 -10.84 -4.32
N SER A 69 -11.74 -11.95 -3.63
CA SER A 69 -11.77 -12.00 -2.16
C SER A 69 -10.57 -11.33 -1.48
N GLY A 70 -9.50 -11.04 -2.23
CA GLY A 70 -8.26 -10.47 -1.72
C GLY A 70 -7.04 -10.91 -2.54
N HIS A 71 -5.85 -10.63 -2.01
CA HIS A 71 -4.58 -11.05 -2.63
C HIS A 71 -4.09 -12.39 -2.07
N ASP A 72 -3.50 -13.21 -2.94
CA ASP A 72 -2.71 -14.38 -2.51
C ASP A 72 -1.28 -13.94 -2.18
N PHE A 73 -1.03 -13.54 -0.94
CA PHE A 73 0.29 -13.05 -0.54
C PHE A 73 1.37 -14.13 -0.64
N GLU A 74 1.03 -15.40 -0.43
CA GLU A 74 2.00 -16.50 -0.47
C GLU A 74 2.52 -16.67 -1.90
N ALA A 75 1.61 -16.81 -2.87
CA ALA A 75 1.97 -16.93 -4.27
C ALA A 75 2.79 -15.73 -4.76
N ASN A 76 2.51 -14.53 -4.23
CA ASN A 76 3.20 -13.31 -4.62
C ASN A 76 4.58 -13.10 -3.98
N MET A 77 4.97 -13.91 -2.99
CA MET A 77 6.28 -13.80 -2.31
C MET A 77 7.18 -15.04 -2.50
N SER A 78 6.62 -16.20 -2.83
CA SER A 78 7.36 -17.48 -2.78
C SER A 78 8.00 -17.93 -4.12
N GLY A 79 7.94 -17.10 -5.16
CA GLY A 79 8.52 -17.39 -6.48
C GLY A 79 9.96 -16.89 -6.70
N PRO A 80 10.61 -17.23 -7.82
CA PRO A 80 12.03 -16.95 -8.04
C PRO A 80 12.34 -15.56 -8.61
N THR A 81 11.33 -14.84 -9.11
CA THR A 81 11.56 -13.58 -9.84
C THR A 81 11.87 -12.41 -8.92
N TRP A 82 12.44 -11.35 -9.48
CA TRP A 82 12.68 -10.08 -8.78
C TRP A 82 11.42 -9.55 -8.07
N ARG A 83 10.23 -9.73 -8.67
CA ARG A 83 8.93 -9.28 -8.11
C ARG A 83 8.58 -10.02 -6.82
N HIS A 84 8.80 -11.34 -6.78
CA HIS A 84 8.56 -12.14 -5.57
C HIS A 84 9.53 -11.75 -4.45
N LYS A 85 10.79 -11.49 -4.79
CA LYS A 85 11.80 -10.96 -3.88
C LYS A 85 11.42 -9.57 -3.35
N ALA A 86 11.00 -8.66 -4.22
CA ALA A 86 10.50 -7.33 -3.84
C ALA A 86 9.28 -7.43 -2.91
N ASN A 87 8.32 -8.31 -3.20
CA ASN A 87 7.16 -8.54 -2.34
C ASN A 87 7.53 -9.20 -1.00
N SER A 88 8.53 -10.08 -0.97
CA SER A 88 9.02 -10.67 0.29
C SER A 88 9.56 -9.60 1.24
N VAL A 89 10.20 -8.57 0.67
CA VAL A 89 10.65 -7.39 1.42
C VAL A 89 9.45 -6.50 1.77
N TYR A 90 8.70 -6.05 0.77
CA TYR A 90 7.64 -5.06 0.95
C TYR A 90 6.41 -5.66 1.65
N THR A 91 5.65 -6.52 0.97
CA THR A 91 4.47 -7.21 1.52
C THR A 91 4.79 -8.01 2.78
N GLY A 92 5.91 -8.75 2.77
CA GLY A 92 6.36 -9.50 3.94
C GLY A 92 6.64 -8.60 5.14
N GLY A 93 7.21 -7.41 4.90
CA GLY A 93 7.36 -6.35 5.90
C GLY A 93 6.03 -5.88 6.50
N SER A 94 5.03 -5.65 5.66
CA SER A 94 3.67 -5.26 6.09
C SER A 94 3.03 -6.33 6.98
N LEU A 95 3.06 -7.59 6.54
CA LEU A 95 2.53 -8.73 7.29
C LEU A 95 3.23 -8.92 8.63
N ARG A 96 4.57 -8.84 8.67
CA ARG A 96 5.38 -8.99 9.89
C ARG A 96 5.04 -7.94 10.94
N ASN A 97 4.71 -6.73 10.51
CA ASN A 97 4.30 -5.62 11.38
C ASN A 97 2.79 -5.60 11.68
N LYS A 98 2.03 -6.60 11.21
CA LYS A 98 0.57 -6.71 11.39
C LYS A 98 -0.20 -5.52 10.80
N PHE A 99 0.32 -4.94 9.73
CA PHE A 99 -0.40 -4.00 8.90
C PHE A 99 -1.36 -4.73 7.96
N ILE A 100 -2.20 -3.99 7.24
CA ILE A 100 -3.18 -4.54 6.29
C ILE A 100 -2.67 -4.29 4.86
N PRO A 101 -2.07 -5.28 4.18
CA PRO A 101 -1.50 -5.11 2.85
C PRO A 101 -2.52 -5.07 1.70
N ASP A 102 -3.81 -5.29 1.95
CA ASP A 102 -4.90 -5.37 0.96
C ASP A 102 -6.06 -4.40 1.26
N LEU A 103 -5.71 -3.16 1.63
CA LEU A 103 -6.69 -2.14 2.00
C LEU A 103 -7.74 -1.86 0.91
N SER A 104 -7.40 -2.02 -0.37
CA SER A 104 -8.36 -1.86 -1.46
C SER A 104 -9.54 -2.85 -1.38
N PHE A 105 -9.36 -3.99 -0.71
CA PHE A 105 -10.42 -4.97 -0.45
C PHE A 105 -11.04 -4.80 0.94
N ARG A 106 -10.22 -4.51 1.96
CA ARG A 106 -10.66 -4.49 3.38
C ARG A 106 -11.33 -3.19 3.80
N LEU A 107 -10.89 -2.06 3.26
CA LEU A 107 -11.29 -0.75 3.76
C LEU A 107 -12.80 -0.45 3.66
N PRO A 108 -13.54 -0.86 2.60
CA PRO A 108 -14.99 -0.65 2.54
C PRO A 108 -15.76 -1.25 3.73
N SER A 109 -15.50 -2.50 4.09
CA SER A 109 -16.19 -3.15 5.20
C SER A 109 -15.77 -2.61 6.57
N MET A 110 -14.51 -2.16 6.68
CA MET A 110 -14.01 -1.46 7.88
C MET A 110 -14.73 -0.11 8.08
N LEU A 111 -14.95 0.65 7.01
CA LEU A 111 -15.70 1.91 7.04
C LEU A 111 -17.16 1.68 7.48
N GLU A 112 -17.83 0.70 6.88
CA GLU A 112 -19.21 0.32 7.24
C GLU A 112 -19.31 -0.07 8.73
N SER A 113 -18.35 -0.87 9.21
CA SER A 113 -18.26 -1.26 10.62
C SER A 113 -18.00 -0.07 11.57
N SER A 114 -17.48 1.04 11.05
CA SER A 114 -17.21 2.28 11.79
C SER A 114 -18.28 3.36 11.58
N SER A 115 -19.49 2.97 11.16
CA SER A 115 -20.63 3.88 10.95
C SER A 115 -20.42 4.89 9.81
N PHE A 116 -19.82 4.44 8.71
CA PHE A 116 -19.79 5.18 7.45
C PHE A 116 -20.56 4.45 6.35
N THR A 117 -21.18 5.20 5.44
CA THR A 117 -21.68 4.68 4.17
C THR A 117 -20.66 4.96 3.08
N VAL A 118 -20.18 3.92 2.38
CA VAL A 118 -19.33 4.09 1.20
C VAL A 118 -20.17 4.65 0.05
N LEU A 119 -19.80 5.83 -0.44
CA LEU A 119 -20.48 6.50 -1.55
C LEU A 119 -19.86 6.17 -2.90
N SER A 120 -18.53 6.07 -2.93
CA SER A 120 -17.79 5.68 -4.13
C SER A 120 -16.49 4.99 -3.77
N LYS A 121 -16.06 4.11 -4.67
CA LYS A 121 -14.77 3.41 -4.63
C LYS A 121 -14.21 3.38 -6.05
N LYS A 122 -12.96 3.80 -6.21
CA LYS A 122 -12.22 3.69 -7.47
C LYS A 122 -10.90 2.99 -7.20
N ARG A 123 -10.60 1.93 -7.96
CA ARG A 123 -9.28 1.28 -7.96
C ARG A 123 -8.49 1.73 -9.19
N GLY A 124 -7.19 1.92 -9.01
CA GLY A 124 -6.25 2.31 -10.05
C GLY A 124 -4.87 1.72 -9.80
N LYS A 125 -3.90 2.12 -10.62
CA LYS A 125 -2.53 1.63 -10.57
C LYS A 125 -1.60 2.80 -10.21
N GLY A 126 -0.87 2.67 -9.11
CA GLY A 126 0.28 3.51 -8.81
C GLY A 126 1.49 2.87 -9.46
N THR A 127 1.96 3.45 -10.56
CA THR A 127 2.96 2.84 -11.45
C THR A 127 4.39 3.25 -11.14
N PHE A 128 5.33 2.41 -11.56
CA PHE A 128 6.77 2.62 -11.45
C PHE A 128 7.45 2.34 -12.79
N GLY A 129 8.37 3.22 -13.17
CA GLY A 129 9.18 3.08 -14.39
C GLY A 129 8.32 3.09 -15.65
N LYS A 130 8.61 2.19 -16.59
CA LYS A 130 7.95 2.18 -17.92
C LYS A 130 6.43 2.01 -17.87
N LEU A 131 5.85 1.48 -16.78
CA LEU A 131 4.39 1.38 -16.66
C LEU A 131 3.72 2.75 -16.51
N CYS A 132 4.46 3.78 -16.10
CA CYS A 132 3.97 5.16 -16.09
C CYS A 132 3.64 5.68 -17.50
N THR A 133 4.25 5.15 -18.55
CA THR A 133 3.95 5.54 -19.94
C THR A 133 2.85 4.72 -20.60
N ILE A 134 2.29 3.76 -19.87
CA ILE A 134 1.26 2.84 -20.36
C ILE A 134 -0.07 3.12 -19.65
N TYR A 135 -0.01 3.34 -18.33
CA TYR A 135 -1.19 3.59 -17.52
C TYR A 135 -1.36 5.06 -17.19
N LYS A 136 -2.61 5.41 -16.90
CA LYS A 136 -3.01 6.75 -16.50
C LYS A 136 -3.27 6.82 -15.00
N GLY A 137 -3.15 8.02 -14.46
CA GLY A 137 -3.54 8.32 -13.09
C GLY A 137 -5.02 8.02 -12.83
N LEU A 138 -5.40 7.97 -11.56
CA LEU A 138 -6.79 7.75 -11.16
C LEU A 138 -7.74 8.84 -11.68
N ASP A 139 -7.27 10.04 -11.96
CA ASP A 139 -8.03 11.13 -12.58
C ASP A 139 -7.98 11.11 -14.12
N GLY A 140 -7.24 10.16 -14.72
CA GLY A 140 -7.04 10.07 -16.17
C GLY A 140 -5.89 10.92 -16.71
N SER A 141 -5.10 11.56 -15.84
CA SER A 141 -3.87 12.28 -16.23
C SER A 141 -2.80 11.32 -16.76
N SER A 142 -1.87 11.86 -17.57
CA SER A 142 -0.67 11.12 -17.96
C SER A 142 0.28 11.01 -16.77
N LEU A 143 1.02 9.90 -16.69
CA LEU A 143 2.06 9.67 -15.69
C LEU A 143 3.46 9.65 -16.32
N ASP A 144 3.61 9.98 -17.61
CA ASP A 144 4.87 9.88 -18.35
C ASP A 144 6.05 10.54 -17.62
N ASP A 145 5.83 11.77 -17.15
CA ASP A 145 6.86 12.58 -16.47
C ASP A 145 7.24 12.04 -15.07
N GLU A 146 6.45 11.09 -14.53
CA GLU A 146 6.67 10.47 -13.22
C GLU A 146 7.54 9.20 -13.30
N ALA A 147 7.90 8.74 -14.50
CA ALA A 147 8.62 7.47 -14.68
C ALA A 147 9.93 7.41 -13.90
N GLU A 148 10.80 8.42 -14.04
CA GLU A 148 12.09 8.44 -13.34
C GLU A 148 11.95 8.70 -11.83
N LEU A 149 11.05 9.62 -11.45
CA LEU A 149 10.80 9.92 -10.04
C LEU A 149 10.23 8.71 -9.29
N SER A 150 9.30 7.98 -9.92
CA SER A 150 8.72 6.75 -9.35
C SER A 150 9.79 5.68 -9.12
N LEU A 151 10.74 5.49 -10.04
CA LEU A 151 11.87 4.57 -9.86
C LEU A 151 12.79 5.01 -8.72
N ALA A 152 13.11 6.31 -8.62
CA ALA A 152 13.92 6.82 -7.52
C ALA A 152 13.25 6.60 -6.15
N ASN A 153 11.93 6.81 -6.06
CA ASN A 153 11.16 6.54 -4.84
C ASN A 153 11.13 5.04 -4.51
N PHE A 154 10.92 4.19 -5.51
CA PHE A 154 10.94 2.74 -5.33
C PHE A 154 12.30 2.27 -4.81
N ASP A 155 13.40 2.74 -5.42
CA ASP A 155 14.76 2.41 -5.02
C ASP A 155 15.02 2.75 -3.54
N GLN A 156 14.64 3.96 -3.12
CA GLN A 156 14.80 4.40 -1.73
C GLN A 156 14.04 3.50 -0.75
N VAL A 157 12.79 3.16 -1.07
CA VAL A 157 11.97 2.29 -0.23
C VAL A 157 12.60 0.90 -0.10
N ILE A 158 13.05 0.31 -1.21
CA ILE A 158 13.71 -1.00 -1.21
C ILE A 158 15.01 -0.96 -0.41
N ASP A 159 15.87 0.05 -0.62
CA ASP A 159 17.13 0.19 0.10
C ASP A 159 16.91 0.27 1.61
N ILE A 160 15.95 1.08 2.05
CA ILE A 160 15.63 1.27 3.46
C ILE A 160 15.11 -0.04 4.06
N LEU A 161 14.15 -0.70 3.42
CA LEU A 161 13.53 -1.92 3.97
C LEU A 161 14.52 -3.08 4.00
N VAL A 162 15.28 -3.30 2.91
CA VAL A 162 16.32 -4.34 2.87
C VAL A 162 17.38 -4.06 3.93
N GLY A 163 17.86 -2.82 4.04
CA GLY A 163 18.85 -2.43 5.04
C GLY A 163 18.40 -2.68 6.48
N ILE A 164 17.15 -2.30 6.81
CA ILE A 164 16.56 -2.53 8.13
C ILE A 164 16.45 -4.03 8.42
N TYR A 165 15.89 -4.82 7.51
CA TYR A 165 15.67 -6.25 7.74
C TYR A 165 16.98 -7.03 7.78
N PHE A 166 17.98 -6.64 6.98
CA PHE A 166 19.30 -7.24 7.02
C PHE A 166 19.97 -6.99 8.37
N LYS A 167 19.99 -5.73 8.84
CA LYS A 167 20.57 -5.34 10.13
C LYS A 167 19.91 -6.06 11.30
N ASN A 168 18.61 -6.30 11.23
CA ASN A 168 17.85 -6.99 12.26
C ASN A 168 17.91 -8.53 12.14
N GLY A 169 18.58 -9.08 11.12
CA GLY A 169 18.68 -10.52 10.89
C GLY A 169 17.36 -11.18 10.43
N THR A 170 16.41 -10.39 9.92
CA THR A 170 15.07 -10.84 9.50
C THR A 170 14.85 -10.77 7.99
N LEU A 171 15.88 -10.43 7.21
CA LEU A 171 15.77 -10.37 5.76
C LEU A 171 15.62 -11.78 5.16
N GLU A 172 14.54 -11.98 4.43
CA GLU A 172 14.29 -13.15 3.60
C GLU A 172 13.76 -12.70 2.23
N ALA A 173 14.31 -13.26 1.15
CA ALA A 173 13.84 -13.01 -0.21
C ALA A 173 14.40 -14.06 -1.18
N PRO A 174 13.54 -14.84 -1.89
CA PRO A 174 12.09 -14.90 -1.71
C PRO A 174 11.70 -15.44 -0.32
N LYS A 175 10.41 -15.45 0.00
CA LYS A 175 9.90 -15.87 1.31
C LYS A 175 10.49 -17.23 1.72
N GLY A 176 10.95 -17.32 2.97
CA GLY A 176 11.58 -18.52 3.52
C GLY A 176 13.08 -18.68 3.19
N VAL A 177 13.63 -17.89 2.26
CA VAL A 177 15.06 -17.90 1.92
C VAL A 177 15.77 -16.78 2.66
N LYS A 178 16.46 -17.11 3.75
CA LYS A 178 17.20 -16.14 4.57
C LYS A 178 18.41 -15.58 3.81
N ILE A 179 18.57 -14.26 3.87
CA ILE A 179 19.75 -13.55 3.37
C ILE A 179 20.65 -13.23 4.56
N SER A 180 21.91 -13.66 4.53
CA SER A 180 22.77 -13.64 5.72
C SER A 180 24.11 -12.94 5.52
N SER A 181 24.47 -12.62 4.28
CA SER A 181 25.68 -11.86 3.96
C SER A 181 25.37 -10.52 3.31
N ALA A 182 26.30 -9.56 3.46
CA ALA A 182 26.18 -8.25 2.84
C ALA A 182 26.20 -8.32 1.31
N GLU A 183 26.92 -9.30 0.74
CA GLU A 183 26.98 -9.52 -0.70
C GLU A 183 25.63 -10.00 -1.25
N GLU A 184 25.02 -11.01 -0.62
CA GLU A 184 23.67 -11.47 -1.00
C GLU A 184 22.63 -10.34 -0.86
N SER A 185 22.72 -9.52 0.19
CA SER A 185 21.84 -8.38 0.40
C SER A 185 21.98 -7.34 -0.71
N LYS A 186 23.21 -7.03 -1.13
CA LYS A 186 23.48 -6.12 -2.25
C LYS A 186 22.96 -6.69 -3.57
N GLN A 187 23.21 -7.97 -3.82
CA GLN A 187 22.73 -8.65 -5.03
C GLN A 187 21.20 -8.65 -5.10
N LEU A 188 20.51 -8.87 -3.98
CA LEU A 188 19.06 -8.79 -3.87
C LEU A 188 18.53 -7.41 -4.29
N VAL A 189 19.13 -6.33 -3.77
CA VAL A 189 18.74 -4.95 -4.10
C VAL A 189 18.91 -4.70 -5.59
N GLU A 190 20.08 -5.01 -6.14
CA GLU A 190 20.38 -4.81 -7.56
C GLU A 190 19.42 -5.59 -8.47
N GLU A 191 19.10 -6.83 -8.12
CA GLU A 191 18.14 -7.65 -8.88
C GLU A 191 16.74 -7.04 -8.89
N ILE A 192 16.24 -6.59 -7.73
CA ILE A 192 14.94 -5.93 -7.61
C ILE A 192 14.91 -4.62 -8.43
N LYS A 193 15.95 -3.80 -8.29
CA LYS A 193 16.10 -2.51 -8.96
C LYS A 193 16.23 -2.61 -10.47
N CYS A 194 16.95 -3.61 -10.97
CA CYS A 194 17.05 -3.89 -12.39
C CYS A 194 15.70 -4.38 -12.93
N GLY A 195 15.08 -5.33 -12.22
CA GLY A 195 13.79 -5.90 -12.61
C GLY A 195 12.68 -4.87 -12.76
N VAL A 196 12.53 -3.93 -11.82
CA VAL A 196 11.53 -2.86 -11.92
C VAL A 196 11.83 -1.89 -13.07
N ARG A 197 13.10 -1.62 -13.38
CA ARG A 197 13.46 -0.75 -14.52
C ARG A 197 13.13 -1.40 -15.85
N GLU A 198 13.42 -2.69 -15.99
CA GLU A 198 13.19 -3.45 -17.23
C GLU A 198 11.70 -3.76 -17.45
N ALA A 199 11.01 -4.23 -16.43
CA ALA A 199 9.62 -4.71 -16.54
C ALA A 199 8.58 -3.65 -16.15
N GLY A 200 8.98 -2.61 -15.40
CA GLY A 200 8.06 -1.74 -14.70
C GLY A 200 7.27 -2.47 -13.61
N ALA A 201 6.61 -1.73 -12.73
CA ALA A 201 5.77 -2.30 -11.68
C ALA A 201 4.57 -1.40 -11.39
N TYR A 202 3.60 -1.93 -10.67
CA TYR A 202 2.57 -1.10 -10.05
C TYR A 202 2.09 -1.68 -8.73
N ILE A 203 1.53 -0.82 -7.89
CA ILE A 203 0.69 -1.19 -6.75
C ILE A 203 -0.74 -0.79 -7.04
N VAL A 204 -1.71 -1.45 -6.41
CA VAL A 204 -3.11 -1.02 -6.48
C VAL A 204 -3.30 0.18 -5.56
N ILE A 205 -3.89 1.25 -6.08
CA ILE A 205 -4.36 2.41 -5.30
C ILE A 205 -5.88 2.40 -5.28
N ALA A 206 -6.50 2.75 -4.16
CA ALA A 206 -7.93 2.90 -4.01
C ALA A 206 -8.29 4.26 -3.43
N ASP A 207 -9.13 4.99 -4.16
CA ASP A 207 -9.84 6.17 -3.67
C ASP A 207 -11.22 5.74 -3.17
N ILE A 208 -11.55 6.11 -1.94
CA ILE A 208 -12.84 5.82 -1.32
C ILE A 208 -13.42 7.11 -0.74
N LEU A 209 -14.64 7.44 -1.15
CA LEU A 209 -15.43 8.49 -0.52
C LEU A 209 -16.51 7.84 0.33
N ALA A 210 -16.58 8.23 1.60
CA ALA A 210 -17.56 7.74 2.54
C ALA A 210 -18.24 8.88 3.29
N ARG A 211 -19.46 8.65 3.77
CA ARG A 211 -20.25 9.60 4.54
C ARG A 211 -20.53 9.07 5.93
N LYS A 212 -20.31 9.89 6.95
CA LYS A 212 -20.70 9.57 8.32
C LYS A 212 -22.23 9.54 8.45
N HIS A 213 -22.75 8.52 9.15
CA HIS A 213 -24.15 8.46 9.57
C HIS A 213 -24.53 9.60 10.53
#